data_AF-A0A534HWX7-F1
#
_entry.id   AF-A0A534HWX7-F1
#
_cell.length_a   1.000
_cell.length_b   1.000
_cell.length_c   1.000
_cell.angle_alpha   90.00
_cell.angle_beta   90.00
_cell.angle_gamma   90.00
#
_symmetry.space_group_name_H-M   'P 1'
#
loop_
_entity.id
_entity.type
_entity.pdbx_description
1 polymer ?
#
loop_
_entity_poly.entity_id
_entity_poly.type
_entity_poly.pdbx_seq_one_letter_code
_entity_poly.pdbx_strand_id
1 'polypeptide(L)'
;MWKVRLAAALLVEAPVLAWTAYGLGLSTDVLASLFVVLTALLYGILLFRPGLFVLMGMWLLGTAGSSAYLLRIFPPSIALGLGLTLSTGASAIVAPALRWLPRLLLRRRI
;
A
#
# COMPACT_ATOMS: atom_id res chain seq x y z
N MET A 1 -4.21 7.33 -21.00
CA MET A 1 -3.56 6.35 -20.08
C MET A 1 -2.99 6.98 -18.81
N TRP A 2 -2.35 8.16 -18.86
CA TRP A 2 -1.73 8.78 -17.67
C TRP A 2 -2.70 9.07 -16.51
N LYS A 3 -3.95 9.49 -16.80
CA LYS A 3 -5.00 9.74 -15.79
C LYS A 3 -5.33 8.49 -14.95
N VAL A 4 -5.37 7.31 -15.58
CA VAL A 4 -5.67 6.04 -14.91
C VAL A 4 -4.52 5.64 -13.97
N ARG A 5 -3.28 5.85 -14.40
CA ARG A 5 -2.09 5.56 -13.58
C ARG A 5 -2.01 6.47 -12.36
N LEU A 6 -2.33 7.75 -12.55
CA LEU A 6 -2.40 8.73 -11.46
C LEU A 6 -3.53 8.37 -10.48
N ALA A 7 -4.72 8.03 -11.00
CA ALA A 7 -5.82 7.57 -10.18
C ALA A 7 -5.46 6.32 -9.36
N ALA A 8 -4.77 5.34 -9.97
CA ALA A 8 -4.33 4.14 -9.26
C ALA A 8 -3.35 4.46 -8.12
N ALA A 9 -2.38 5.37 -8.34
CA ALA A 9 -1.46 5.80 -7.29
C ALA A 9 -2.21 6.46 -6.13
N LEU A 10 -3.12 7.39 -6.43
CA LEU A 10 -3.93 8.07 -5.42
C LEU A 10 -4.82 7.11 -4.61
N LEU A 11 -5.38 6.08 -5.26
CA LEU A 11 -6.27 5.11 -4.62
C LEU A 11 -5.52 4.22 -3.61
N VAL A 12 -4.25 3.93 -3.88
CA VAL A 12 -3.34 3.19 -2.98
C VAL A 12 -2.86 4.05 -1.82
N GLU A 13 -2.59 5.33 -2.09
CA GLU A 13 -1.99 6.26 -1.15
C GLU A 13 -2.99 6.87 -0.16
N ALA A 14 -4.21 7.18 -0.60
CA ALA A 14 -5.21 7.86 0.23
C ALA A 14 -5.52 7.13 1.56
N PRO A 15 -5.67 5.79 1.60
CA PRO A 15 -5.88 5.07 2.87
C PRO A 15 -4.71 5.20 3.84
N VAL A 16 -3.48 5.24 3.33
CA VAL A 16 -2.26 5.34 4.14
C VAL A 16 -2.12 6.74 4.72
N LEU A 17 -2.38 7.76 3.91
CA LEU A 17 -2.35 9.14 4.37
C LEU A 17 -3.47 9.46 5.36
N ALA A 18 -4.68 8.98 5.10
CA ALA A 18 -5.79 9.13 6.04
C ALA A 18 -5.48 8.45 7.38
N TRP A 19 -4.90 7.24 7.33
CA TRP A 19 -4.49 6.54 8.53
C TRP A 19 -3.35 7.26 9.28
N THR A 20 -2.30 7.71 8.59
CA THR A 20 -1.16 8.41 9.22
C THR A 20 -1.56 9.76 9.81
N ALA A 21 -2.46 10.49 9.14
CA ALA A 21 -3.07 11.70 9.68
C ALA A 21 -3.79 11.43 11.01
N TYR A 22 -4.65 10.40 11.03
CA TYR A 22 -5.46 10.04 12.20
C TYR A 22 -4.62 9.46 13.33
N GLY A 23 -3.71 8.53 13.02
CA GLY A 23 -2.95 7.78 14.02
C GLY A 23 -1.79 8.57 14.61
N LEU A 24 -1.09 9.37 13.82
CA LEU A 24 0.11 10.09 14.27
C LEU A 24 -0.14 11.57 14.57
N GLY A 25 -1.34 12.10 14.29
CA GLY A 25 -1.65 13.51 14.52
C GLY A 25 -0.72 14.44 13.74
N LEU A 26 -0.32 14.05 12.52
CA LEU A 26 0.62 14.81 11.71
C LEU A 26 0.02 16.17 11.33
N SER A 27 0.87 17.21 11.29
CA SER A 27 0.47 18.51 10.76
C SER A 27 0.14 18.42 9.27
N THR A 28 -0.68 19.36 8.80
CA THR A 28 -1.09 19.45 7.39
C THR A 28 0.11 19.59 6.45
N ASP A 29 1.16 20.30 6.87
CA ASP A 29 2.37 20.50 6.06
C ASP A 29 3.16 19.19 5.89
N VAL A 30 3.23 18.38 6.95
CA VAL A 30 3.88 17.07 6.90
C VAL A 30 3.07 16.12 6.03
N LEU A 31 1.75 16.12 6.16
CA LEU A 31 0.85 15.31 5.31
C LEU A 31 0.94 15.71 3.84
N ALA A 32 0.96 16.99 3.52
CA ALA A 32 1.10 17.48 2.16
C ALA A 32 2.46 17.08 1.56
N SER A 33 3.53 17.17 2.36
CA SER A 33 4.86 16.72 1.95
C SER A 33 4.90 15.21 1.70
N LEU A 34 4.31 14.43 2.60
CA LEU A 34 4.21 12.97 2.45
C LEU A 34 3.43 12.60 1.20
N PHE A 35 2.33 13.31 0.93
CA PHE A 35 1.50 13.10 -0.25
C PHE A 35 2.31 13.31 -1.54
N VAL A 36 3.00 14.44 -1.65
CA VAL A 36 3.80 14.74 -2.85
C VAL A 36 4.87 13.66 -3.08
N VAL A 37 5.59 13.26 -2.03
CA VAL A 37 6.65 12.26 -2.12
C VAL A 37 6.11 10.89 -2.48
N LEU A 38 5.05 10.43 -1.80
CA LEU A 38 4.50 9.10 -2.00
C LEU A 38 3.79 8.99 -3.36
N THR A 39 3.06 10.02 -3.79
CA THR A 39 2.48 10.08 -5.14
C THR A 39 3.57 10.00 -6.21
N ALA A 40 4.64 10.79 -6.09
CA ALA A 40 5.74 10.77 -7.05
C ALA A 40 6.43 9.39 -7.12
N LEU A 41 6.67 8.78 -5.96
CA LEU A 41 7.27 7.45 -5.85
C LEU A 41 6.37 6.38 -6.49
N LEU A 42 5.10 6.33 -6.10
CA LEU A 42 4.13 5.35 -6.60
C LEU A 42 3.92 5.49 -8.11
N TYR A 43 3.80 6.73 -8.60
CA TYR A 43 3.67 6.99 -10.02
C TYR A 43 4.92 6.56 -10.80
N GLY A 44 6.12 6.86 -10.28
CA GLY A 44 7.39 6.41 -10.86
C GLY A 44 7.48 4.87 -10.91
N ILE A 45 7.19 4.19 -9.81
CA ILE A 45 7.17 2.72 -9.76
C ILE A 45 6.15 2.17 -10.75
N LEU A 46 4.94 2.73 -10.82
CA LEU A 46 3.94 2.31 -11.77
C LEU A 46 4.39 2.52 -13.22
N LEU A 47 5.19 3.56 -13.49
CA LEU A 47 5.75 3.85 -14.81
C LEU A 47 6.76 2.79 -15.25
N PHE A 48 7.74 2.49 -14.40
CA PHE A 48 8.89 1.66 -14.74
C PHE A 48 8.71 0.17 -14.41
N ARG A 49 7.97 -0.15 -13.35
CA ARG A 49 7.82 -1.51 -12.81
C ARG A 49 6.41 -1.73 -12.24
N PRO A 50 5.38 -1.95 -13.10
CA PRO A 50 4.00 -2.10 -12.65
C PRO A 50 3.78 -3.29 -11.71
N GLY A 51 4.58 -4.36 -11.83
CA GLY A 51 4.52 -5.49 -10.89
C GLY A 51 4.93 -5.10 -9.46
N LEU A 52 5.93 -4.22 -9.31
CA LEU A 52 6.30 -3.69 -7.99
C LEU A 52 5.22 -2.75 -7.46
N PHE A 53 4.54 -2.00 -8.31
CA PHE A 53 3.43 -1.16 -7.89
C PHE A 53 2.30 -1.98 -7.26
N VAL A 54 1.94 -3.13 -7.84
CA VAL A 54 0.92 -4.02 -7.28
C VAL A 54 1.35 -4.54 -5.90
N LEU A 55 2.60 -5.00 -5.78
CA LEU A 55 3.16 -5.46 -4.50
C LEU A 55 3.16 -4.35 -3.45
N MET A 56 3.61 -3.15 -3.83
CA MET A 56 3.68 -2.01 -2.93
C MET A 56 2.28 -1.55 -2.54
N GLY A 57 1.33 -1.58 -3.47
CA GLY A 57 -0.06 -1.24 -3.22
C GLY A 57 -0.72 -2.21 -2.24
N MET A 58 -0.53 -3.52 -2.44
CA MET A 58 -1.00 -4.52 -1.48
C MET A 58 -0.35 -4.35 -0.11
N TRP A 59 0.95 -4.06 -0.06
CA TRP A 59 1.67 -3.83 1.18
C TRP A 59 1.21 -2.55 1.91
N LEU A 60 0.95 -1.46 1.18
CA LEU A 60 0.44 -0.20 1.72
C LEU A 60 -0.99 -0.35 2.25
N LEU A 61 -1.90 -0.95 1.45
CA LEU A 61 -3.27 -1.22 1.88
C LEU A 61 -3.30 -2.16 3.08
N GLY A 62 -2.48 -3.21 3.04
CA GLY A 62 -2.34 -4.17 4.14
C GLY A 62 -1.89 -3.49 5.42
N THR A 63 -0.92 -2.56 5.32
CA THR A 63 -0.44 -1.79 6.47
C THR A 63 -1.54 -0.89 7.02
N ALA A 64 -2.19 -0.09 6.18
CA ALA A 64 -3.25 0.82 6.61
C ALA A 64 -4.43 0.07 7.23
N GLY A 65 -4.89 -1.02 6.60
CA GLY A 65 -5.99 -1.84 7.10
C GLY A 65 -5.67 -2.55 8.41
N SER A 66 -4.49 -3.19 8.49
CA SER A 66 -4.06 -3.90 9.70
C SER A 66 -3.85 -2.93 10.87
N SER A 67 -3.20 -1.79 10.60
CA SER A 67 -2.96 -0.75 11.61
C SER A 67 -4.28 -0.14 12.08
N ALA A 68 -5.24 0.10 11.17
CA ALA A 68 -6.57 0.62 11.50
C ALA A 68 -7.34 -0.34 12.43
N TYR A 69 -7.24 -1.64 12.19
CA TYR A 69 -7.84 -2.64 13.07
C TYR A 69 -7.18 -2.64 14.46
N LEU A 70 -5.84 -2.58 14.50
CA LEU A 70 -5.07 -2.65 15.74
C LEU A 70 -5.16 -1.38 16.59
N LEU A 71 -5.53 -0.24 16.03
CA LEU A 71 -5.82 0.99 16.79
C LEU A 71 -6.92 0.82 17.84
N ARG A 72 -7.78 -0.20 17.69
CA ARG A 72 -8.82 -0.52 18.70
C ARG A 72 -8.23 -1.12 19.98
N ILE A 73 -6.98 -1.60 19.93
CA ILE A 73 -6.36 -2.42 20.97
C ILE A 73 -5.06 -1.78 21.46
N PHE A 74 -4.30 -1.15 20.56
CA PHE A 74 -2.96 -0.63 20.82
C PHE A 74 -2.83 0.85 20.50
N PRO A 75 -1.88 1.55 21.16
CA PRO A 75 -1.47 2.90 20.78
C PRO A 75 -1.04 2.98 19.31
N PRO A 76 -1.14 4.16 18.67
CA PRO A 76 -0.92 4.30 17.22
C PRO A 76 0.45 3.86 16.72
N SER A 77 1.51 4.12 17.49
CA SER A 77 2.88 3.72 17.13
C SER A 77 3.05 2.20 17.12
N ILE A 78 2.44 1.49 18.07
CA ILE A 78 2.47 0.03 18.17
C ILE A 78 1.58 -0.58 17.09
N ALA A 79 0.39 -0.01 16.87
CA ALA A 79 -0.52 -0.43 15.82
C ALA A 79 0.13 -0.36 14.42
N LEU A 80 0.92 0.68 14.15
CA LEU A 80 1.75 0.77 12.94
C LEU A 80 2.80 -0.32 12.85
N GLY A 81 3.60 -0.47 13.91
CA GLY A 81 4.69 -1.45 13.90
C GLY A 81 4.16 -2.86 13.61
N LEU A 82 3.06 -3.23 14.25
CA LEU A 82 2.38 -4.50 14.03
C LEU A 82 1.72 -4.58 12.65
N GLY A 83 1.04 -3.52 12.20
CA GLY A 83 0.42 -3.49 10.87
C GLY A 83 1.44 -3.61 9.74
N LEU A 84 2.59 -2.94 9.87
CA LEU A 84 3.74 -3.09 8.98
C LEU A 84 4.29 -4.51 9.00
N THR A 85 4.41 -5.12 10.17
CA THR A 85 4.92 -6.49 10.32
C THR A 85 3.97 -7.50 9.66
N LEU A 86 2.67 -7.39 9.91
CA LEU A 86 1.64 -8.23 9.31
C LEU A 86 1.59 -8.07 7.79
N SER A 87 1.62 -6.83 7.31
CA SER A 87 1.60 -6.54 5.87
C SER A 87 2.87 -7.05 5.18
N THR A 88 4.03 -6.92 5.82
CA THR A 88 5.30 -7.45 5.30
C THR A 88 5.28 -8.97 5.25
N GLY A 89 4.80 -9.64 6.31
CA GLY A 89 4.65 -11.09 6.33
C GLY A 89 3.68 -11.59 5.26
N ALA A 90 2.51 -10.96 5.14
CA ALA A 90 1.53 -11.28 4.10
C ALA A 90 2.11 -11.08 2.69
N SER A 91 2.77 -9.95 2.42
CA SER A 91 3.41 -9.67 1.14
C SER A 91 4.56 -10.63 0.83
N ALA A 92 5.34 -11.05 1.83
CA ALA A 92 6.41 -12.03 1.65
C ALA A 92 5.88 -13.42 1.26
N ILE A 93 4.67 -13.78 1.72
CA ILE A 93 3.99 -15.03 1.35
C ILE A 93 3.30 -14.90 -0.01
N VAL A 94 2.69 -13.75 -0.30
CA VAL A 94 1.89 -13.50 -1.51
C VAL A 94 2.76 -13.18 -2.73
N ALA A 95 3.92 -12.53 -2.57
CA ALA A 95 4.85 -12.25 -3.66
C ALA A 95 5.30 -13.53 -4.41
N PRO A 96 5.63 -14.63 -3.70
CA PRO A 96 5.76 -15.97 -4.26
C PRO A 96 4.56 -16.53 -4.99
N ALA A 97 3.34 -16.16 -4.62
CA ALA A 97 2.11 -16.68 -5.23
C ALA A 97 1.76 -15.90 -6.52
N LEU A 98 2.09 -14.61 -6.59
CA LEU A 98 1.88 -13.75 -7.77
C LEU A 98 2.61 -14.24 -9.03
N ARG A 99 3.76 -14.89 -8.89
CA ARG A 99 4.47 -15.55 -10.02
C ARG A 99 3.70 -16.75 -10.61
N TRP A 100 2.76 -17.34 -9.86
CA TRP A 100 1.91 -18.44 -10.31
C TRP A 100 0.57 -17.98 -10.89
N LEU A 101 0.11 -16.77 -10.56
CA LEU A 101 -1.14 -16.20 -11.06
C LEU A 101 -1.29 -16.26 -12.59
N PRO A 102 -0.29 -15.85 -13.41
CA PRO A 102 -0.42 -15.94 -14.86
C PRO A 102 -0.53 -17.40 -15.34
N ARG A 103 0.20 -18.35 -14.72
CA ARG A 103 0.11 -19.78 -15.05
C ARG A 103 -1.26 -20.38 -14.71
N LEU A 104 -1.87 -19.95 -13.60
CA LEU A 104 -3.21 -20.38 -13.19
C LEU A 104 -4.32 -19.80 -14.09
N LEU A 105 -4.19 -18.53 -14.49
CA LEU A 105 -5.13 -17.87 -15.40
C LEU A 105 -5.07 -18.47 -16.81
N LEU A 106 -3.87 -18.83 -17.31
CA LEU A 106 -3.70 -19.54 -18.58
C LEU A 106 -4.30 -20.95 -18.56
N ARG A 107 -4.19 -21.68 -17.44
CA ARG A 107 -4.84 -23.01 -17.27
C ARG A 107 -6.37 -22.98 -17.27
N ARG A 108 -6.99 -21.83 -17.01
CA ARG A 108 -8.46 -21.67 -17.04
C ARG A 108 -9.01 -21.22 -18.40
N ARG A 109 -8.15 -20.95 -19.39
CA ARG A 109 -8.54 -20.55 -20.75
C ARG A 109 -8.36 -21.66 -21.79
N ILE A 110 -8.04 -22.87 -21.36
CA ILE A 110 -7.99 -24.08 -22.21
C ILE A 110 -9.13 -24.98 -21.79
#